data_AF-A0A7Y4TU92-F1
#
_entry.id   AF-A0A7Y4TU92-F1
#
_cell.length_a   1.000
_cell.length_b   1.000
_cell.length_c   1.000
_cell.angle_alpha   90.00
_cell.angle_beta   90.00
_cell.angle_gamma   90.00
#
_symmetry.space_group_name_H-M   'P 1'
#
loop_
_entity.id
_entity.type
_entity.pdbx_description
1 polymer ?
#
loop_
_entity_poly.entity_id
_entity_poly.type
_entity_poly.pdbx_seq_one_letter_code
_entity_poly.pdbx_strand_id
1 'polypeptide(L)'
;MLSAKEKRFLKYWDDQKTGGKWSYILVYTIGWGFLIFFVPMIISYMSYMYASVHLYVLLGLSIVPIWILIVFSLAVGCVISFFQWDRNEGKYRKIRYKESSKPAQ
;
A
#
# COMPACT_ATOMS: atom_id res chain seq x y z
N MET A 1 5.16 31.43 0.73
CA MET A 1 4.44 30.72 -0.34
C MET A 1 4.71 29.22 -0.31
N LEU A 2 3.70 28.41 -0.66
CA LEU A 2 3.81 26.98 -0.93
C LEU A 2 4.32 26.75 -2.36
N SER A 3 5.12 25.71 -2.55
CA SER A 3 5.55 25.25 -3.87
C SER A 3 4.40 24.60 -4.65
N ALA A 4 4.50 24.56 -5.98
CA ALA A 4 3.51 23.88 -6.83
C ALA A 4 3.36 22.39 -6.48
N LYS A 5 4.44 21.71 -6.09
CA LYS A 5 4.42 20.31 -5.64
C LYS A 5 3.64 20.13 -4.34
N GLU A 6 3.83 21.04 -3.37
CA GLU A 6 3.08 21.01 -2.09
C GLU A 6 1.59 21.22 -2.31
N LYS A 7 1.19 22.18 -3.16
CA LYS A 7 -0.22 22.42 -3.51
C LYS A 7 -0.87 21.20 -4.17
N ARG A 8 -0.18 20.56 -5.12
CA ARG A 8 -0.67 19.31 -5.76
C ARG A 8 -0.83 18.19 -4.74
N PHE A 9 0.13 18.04 -3.83
CA PHE A 9 0.05 17.03 -2.78
C PHE A 9 -1.15 17.27 -1.85
N LEU A 10 -1.41 18.51 -1.41
CA LEU A 10 -2.56 18.82 -0.57
C LEU A 10 -3.87 18.42 -1.24
N LYS A 11 -4.07 18.81 -2.51
CA LYS A 11 -5.27 18.45 -3.27
C LYS A 11 -5.41 16.94 -3.40
N TYR A 12 -4.36 16.26 -3.84
CA TYR A 12 -4.37 14.81 -3.99
C TYR A 12 -4.69 14.08 -2.68
N TRP A 13 -4.06 14.48 -1.58
CA TRP A 13 -4.28 13.85 -0.28
C TRP A 13 -5.67 14.15 0.29
N ASP A 14 -6.19 15.35 0.05
CA ASP A 14 -7.58 15.71 0.41
C ASP A 14 -8.59 14.86 -0.36
N ASP A 15 -8.37 14.62 -1.66
CA ASP A 15 -9.23 13.75 -2.47
C ASP A 15 -9.16 12.28 -1.97
N GLN A 16 -7.97 11.81 -1.61
CA GLN A 16 -7.74 10.44 -1.13
C GLN A 16 -8.34 10.14 0.24
N LYS A 17 -8.37 11.13 1.14
CA LYS A 17 -8.84 10.95 2.53
C LYS A 17 -10.36 11.11 2.68
N THR A 18 -11.09 11.43 1.61
CA THR A 18 -12.54 11.75 1.65
C THR A 18 -13.39 10.61 2.23
N GLY A 19 -12.95 9.35 2.14
CA GLY A 19 -13.59 8.19 2.77
C GLY A 19 -13.13 7.87 4.20
N GLY A 20 -12.23 8.67 4.78
CA GLY A 20 -11.64 8.46 6.10
C GLY A 20 -10.51 7.41 6.12
N LYS A 21 -9.85 7.30 7.28
CA LYS A 21 -8.67 6.44 7.50
C LYS A 21 -8.94 4.97 7.17
N TRP A 22 -10.06 4.44 7.64
CA TRP A 22 -10.39 3.02 7.46
C TRP A 22 -10.74 2.66 6.02
N SER A 23 -11.45 3.54 5.30
CA SER A 23 -11.73 3.32 3.88
C SER A 23 -10.44 3.32 3.06
N TYR A 24 -9.53 4.26 3.33
CA TYR A 24 -8.21 4.26 2.69
C TYR A 24 -7.46 2.96 2.97
N ILE A 25 -7.34 2.59 4.25
CA ILE A 25 -6.57 1.40 4.64
C ILE A 25 -7.15 0.16 3.97
N LEU A 26 -8.48 -0.02 3.95
CA LEU A 26 -9.10 -1.20 3.35
C LEU A 26 -8.78 -1.30 1.85
N VAL A 27 -9.00 -0.23 1.09
CA VAL A 27 -8.73 -0.21 -0.37
C VAL A 27 -7.26 -0.47 -0.67
N TYR A 28 -6.35 0.19 0.04
CA TYR A 28 -4.92 0.04 -0.18
C TYR A 28 -4.37 -1.29 0.36
N THR A 29 -4.97 -1.87 1.39
CA THR A 29 -4.63 -3.22 1.89
C THR A 29 -4.91 -4.25 0.82
N ILE A 30 -6.07 -4.17 0.16
CA ILE A 30 -6.42 -5.08 -0.94
C ILE A 30 -5.41 -4.87 -2.07
N GLY A 31 -5.16 -3.64 -2.50
CA GLY A 31 -4.19 -3.35 -3.56
C GLY A 31 -2.79 -3.91 -3.28
N TRP A 32 -2.24 -3.65 -2.08
CA TRP A 32 -0.95 -4.18 -1.66
C TRP A 32 -0.95 -5.69 -1.51
N GLY A 33 -2.00 -6.28 -0.93
CA GLY A 33 -2.12 -7.73 -0.76
C GLY A 33 -2.14 -8.47 -2.10
N PHE A 34 -2.87 -7.95 -3.09
CA PHE A 34 -2.83 -8.45 -4.46
C PHE A 34 -1.42 -8.37 -5.04
N LEU A 35 -0.77 -7.20 -4.93
CA LEU A 35 0.58 -7.01 -5.49
C LEU A 35 1.60 -7.96 -4.83
N ILE A 36 1.58 -8.07 -3.50
CA ILE A 36 2.49 -8.93 -2.72
C ILE A 36 2.26 -10.41 -3.03
N PHE A 37 1.02 -10.82 -3.27
CA PHE A 37 0.70 -12.21 -3.60
C PHE A 37 1.07 -12.56 -5.05
N PHE A 38 0.64 -11.75 -6.02
CA PHE A 38 0.77 -12.09 -7.44
C PHE A 38 2.14 -11.79 -8.04
N VAL A 39 2.85 -10.75 -7.58
CA VAL A 39 4.14 -10.37 -8.18
C VAL A 39 5.18 -11.48 -8.03
N PRO A 40 5.41 -12.09 -6.85
CA PRO A 40 6.32 -13.22 -6.71
C PRO A 40 5.90 -14.41 -7.56
N MET A 41 4.59 -14.67 -7.64
CA MET A 41 4.01 -15.74 -8.45
C MET A 41 4.37 -15.60 -9.94
N ILE A 42 4.20 -14.38 -10.47
CA ILE A 42 4.52 -14.05 -11.86
C ILE A 42 6.03 -14.11 -12.09
N ILE A 43 6.84 -13.61 -11.16
CA ILE A 43 8.31 -13.68 -11.25
C ILE A 43 8.77 -15.14 -11.29
N SER A 44 8.24 -16.00 -10.42
CA SER A 44 8.53 -17.44 -10.41
C SER A 44 8.09 -18.15 -11.68
N TYR A 45 7.01 -17.68 -12.33
CA TYR A 45 6.60 -18.15 -13.65
C TYR A 45 7.60 -17.78 -14.74
N MET A 46 7.93 -16.49 -14.82
CA MET A 46 8.81 -15.97 -15.85
C MET A 46 10.24 -16.51 -15.75
N SER A 47 10.71 -16.84 -14.54
CA SER A 47 12.07 -17.34 -14.30
C SER A 47 12.27 -18.83 -14.59
N TYR A 48 11.27 -19.54 -15.14
CA TYR A 48 11.30 -21.00 -15.34
C TYR A 48 11.57 -21.82 -14.06
N MET A 49 11.53 -21.20 -12.87
CA MET A 49 11.56 -21.89 -11.56
C MET A 49 10.24 -22.62 -11.26
N TYR A 50 9.35 -22.71 -12.25
CA TYR A 50 7.98 -23.21 -12.13
C TYR A 50 7.87 -24.67 -11.70
N ALA A 51 8.84 -25.50 -12.10
CA ALA A 51 8.76 -26.94 -11.89
C ALA A 51 8.89 -27.35 -10.41
N SER A 52 9.60 -26.60 -9.57
CA SER A 52 9.95 -27.03 -8.21
C SER A 52 9.27 -26.25 -7.08
N VAL A 53 8.79 -25.03 -7.29
CA VAL A 53 8.16 -24.23 -6.21
C VAL A 53 6.65 -24.17 -6.38
N HIS A 54 6.19 -23.97 -7.61
CA HIS A 54 4.76 -23.81 -7.90
C HIS A 54 3.99 -25.13 -7.83
N LEU A 55 4.57 -26.22 -8.36
CA LEU A 55 3.96 -27.54 -8.31
C LEU A 55 3.72 -28.01 -6.87
N TYR A 56 4.66 -27.74 -5.96
CA TYR A 56 4.55 -28.13 -4.56
C TYR A 56 3.47 -27.33 -3.82
N VAL A 57 3.37 -26.02 -4.06
CA VAL A 57 2.35 -25.17 -3.44
C VAL A 57 0.94 -25.45 -3.98
N LEU A 58 0.82 -25.74 -5.28
CA LEU A 58 -0.48 -26.00 -5.91
C LEU A 58 -0.99 -27.44 -5.68
N LEU A 59 -0.10 -28.43 -5.61
CA LEU A 59 -0.45 -29.84 -5.32
C LEU A 59 -0.64 -30.12 -3.81
N GLY A 60 -0.50 -29.10 -2.94
CA GLY A 60 -0.60 -29.29 -1.49
C GLY A 60 0.58 -30.06 -0.88
N LEU A 61 1.70 -30.18 -1.61
CA LEU A 61 2.96 -30.77 -1.15
C LEU A 61 3.85 -29.74 -0.43
N SER A 62 3.41 -28.48 -0.33
CA SER A 62 4.07 -27.45 0.45
C SER A 62 3.66 -27.52 1.92
N ILE A 63 4.64 -27.33 2.80
CA ILE A 63 4.45 -27.26 4.26
C ILE A 63 3.51 -26.09 4.64
N VAL A 64 3.42 -25.07 3.78
CA VAL A 64 2.59 -23.88 3.99
C VAL A 64 1.39 -23.89 3.03
N PRO A 65 0.14 -23.95 3.54
CA PRO A 65 -1.07 -23.81 2.73
C PRO A 65 -1.18 -22.45 2.04
N ILE A 66 -1.76 -22.42 0.83
CA ILE A 66 -1.95 -21.19 0.04
C ILE A 66 -2.76 -20.11 0.78
N TRP A 67 -3.72 -20.51 1.61
CA TRP A 67 -4.51 -19.59 2.44
C TRP A 67 -3.66 -18.80 3.42
N ILE A 68 -2.58 -19.39 3.95
CA ILE A 68 -1.65 -18.69 4.84
C ILE A 68 -0.93 -17.59 4.06
N LEU A 69 -0.53 -17.83 2.81
CA LEU A 69 0.11 -16.83 1.96
C LEU A 69 -0.82 -15.66 1.65
N ILE A 70 -2.11 -15.94 1.42
CA ILE A 70 -3.13 -14.90 1.17
C ILE A 70 -3.36 -14.06 2.44
N VAL A 71 -3.52 -14.69 3.60
CA VAL A 71 -3.69 -13.97 4.87
C VAL A 71 -2.45 -13.15 5.19
N PHE A 72 -1.26 -13.71 4.96
CA PHE A 72 0.00 -13.02 5.16
C PHE A 72 0.15 -11.81 4.23
N SER A 73 -0.17 -11.95 2.94
CA SER A 73 -0.06 -10.83 1.99
C SER A 73 -1.00 -9.68 2.36
N LEU A 74 -2.23 -9.98 2.79
CA LEU A 74 -3.17 -8.98 3.29
C LEU A 74 -2.71 -8.34 4.59
N ALA A 75 -2.15 -9.11 5.52
CA ALA A 75 -1.61 -8.57 6.77
C ALA A 75 -0.45 -7.59 6.50
N VAL A 76 0.49 -7.96 5.63
CA VAL A 76 1.59 -7.07 5.23
C VAL A 76 1.06 -5.85 4.48
N GLY A 77 0.10 -6.02 3.56
CA GLY A 77 -0.53 -4.92 2.85
C GLY A 77 -1.25 -3.93 3.78
N CYS A 78 -1.85 -4.44 4.86
CA CYS A 78 -2.48 -3.64 5.90
C CYS A 78 -1.45 -2.78 6.63
N VAL A 79 -0.36 -3.40 7.09
CA VAL A 79 0.75 -2.70 7.76
C VAL A 79 1.32 -1.60 6.86
N ILE A 80 1.58 -1.89 5.59
CA ILE A 80 2.06 -0.90 4.62
C ILE A 80 1.07 0.27 4.48
N SER A 81 -0.22 -0.02 4.38
CA SER A 81 -1.27 0.98 4.22
C SER A 81 -1.37 1.91 5.44
N PHE A 82 -1.23 1.35 6.65
CA PHE A 82 -1.15 2.14 7.89
C PHE A 82 0.06 3.07 7.89
N PHE A 83 1.26 2.56 7.59
CA PHE A 83 2.46 3.39 7.54
C PHE A 83 2.38 4.48 6.47
N GLN A 84 1.81 4.18 5.30
CA GLN A 84 1.60 5.17 4.24
C GLN A 84 0.65 6.27 4.67
N TRP A 85 -0.47 5.90 5.31
CA TRP A 85 -1.41 6.87 5.87
C TRP A 85 -0.72 7.80 6.85
N ASP A 86 -0.05 7.27 7.87
CA ASP A 86 0.56 8.09 8.93
C ASP A 86 1.65 9.00 8.38
N ARG A 87 2.46 8.53 7.42
CA ARG A 87 3.47 9.33 6.73
C ARG A 87 2.86 10.47 5.93
N ASN A 88 1.84 10.17 5.13
CA ASN A 88 1.19 11.15 4.27
C ASN A 88 0.41 12.18 5.10
N GLU A 89 -0.26 11.74 6.15
CA GLU A 89 -1.00 12.61 7.07
C GLU A 89 -0.03 13.51 7.86
N GLY A 90 1.11 12.98 8.31
CA GLY A 90 2.17 13.79 8.93
C GLY A 90 2.70 14.87 7.97
N LYS A 91 2.93 14.52 6.71
CA LYS A 91 3.33 15.48 5.67
C LYS A 91 2.24 16.51 5.39
N TYR A 92 0.98 16.09 5.35
CA TYR A 92 -0.18 16.95 5.13
C TYR A 92 -0.29 18.02 6.22
N ARG A 93 -0.28 17.60 7.50
CA ARG A 93 -0.32 18.53 8.65
C ARG A 93 0.82 19.53 8.61
N LYS A 94 2.04 19.10 8.28
CA LYS A 94 3.21 19.98 8.18
C LYS A 94 3.05 21.04 7.08
N ILE A 95 2.52 20.66 5.91
CA ILE A 95 2.31 21.59 4.79
C ILE A 95 1.17 22.57 5.09
N ARG A 96 0.06 22.10 5.67
CA ARG A 96 -1.05 22.95 6.11
C ARG A 96 -0.63 23.97 7.17
N TYR A 97 0.16 23.55 8.16
CA TYR A 97 0.69 24.48 9.16
C TYR A 97 1.56 25.58 8.53
N LYS A 98 2.36 25.24 7.51
CA LYS A 98 3.17 26.20 6.75
C LYS A 98 2.31 27.17 5.91
N GLU A 99 1.12 26.74 5.51
CA GLU A 99 0.13 27.58 4.82
C GLU A 99 -0.50 28.58 5.79
N SER A 100 -0.96 28.13 6.97
CA SER A 100 -1.62 28.96 7.98
C SER A 100 -0.69 29.89 8.75
N SER A 101 0.58 29.52 8.94
CA SER A 101 1.57 30.34 9.66
C SER A 101 2.17 31.46 8.83
N LYS A 102 1.81 31.58 7.54
CA LYS A 102 2.15 32.75 6.73
C LYS A 102 0.96 33.71 6.73
N PRO A 103 1.04 34.87 7.40
CA PRO A 103 -0.02 35.87 7.34
C PRO A 103 -0.22 36.30 5.89
N ALA A 104 -1.48 36.56 5.52
CA ALA A 104 -1.84 37.18 4.25
C ALA A 104 -1.04 38.48 4.11
N GLN A 105 -0.10 38.49 3.17
CA GLN A 105 0.55 39.70 2.67
C GLN A 105 -0.24 40.19 1.47
#